data_AF-A0A6A5YV94-F1
#
_entry.id   AF-A0A6A5YV94-F1
#
_cell.length_a   1.000
_cell.length_b   1.000
_cell.length_c   1.000
_cell.angle_alpha   90.00
_cell.angle_beta   90.00
_cell.angle_gamma   90.00
#
_symmetry.space_group_name_H-M   'P 1'
#
loop_
_entity.id
_entity.type
_entity.pdbx_description
1 polymer ?
#
loop_
_entity_poly.entity_id
_entity_poly.type
_entity_poly.pdbx_seq_one_letter_code
_entity_poly.pdbx_strand_id
1 'polypeptide(L)' 'TLPIVSCNESDPRVDPSRYFNLSANTTSVVKTSGGRTSGAINSLYHIDQSTRIGMIIVVQHASK' A
#
# COMPACT_ATOMS: atom_id res chain seq x y z
N THR A 1 10.73 -5.74 3.68
CA THR A 1 9.92 -4.97 2.71
C THR A 1 8.89 -4.15 3.47
N LEU A 2 8.49 -2.98 2.96
CA LEU A 2 7.50 -2.07 3.52
C LEU A 2 6.30 -1.99 2.56
N PRO A 3 5.24 -2.77 2.81
CA PRO A 3 4.02 -2.71 2.02
C PRO A 3 3.18 -1.49 2.41
N ILE A 4 2.65 -0.84 1.40
CA ILE A 4 1.72 0.29 1.52
C ILE A 4 0.40 -0.14 0.88
N VAL A 5 -0.65 -0.25 1.70
CA VAL A 5 -2.02 -0.44 1.21
C VAL A 5 -2.63 0.94 0.99
N SER A 6 -3.09 1.24 -0.22
CA SER A 6 -3.63 2.56 -0.58
C SER A 6 -4.90 2.45 -1.40
N CYS A 7 -5.65 3.56 -1.49
CA CYS A 7 -6.81 3.63 -2.35
C CYS A 7 -6.43 3.46 -3.83
N ASN A 8 -7.28 2.77 -4.60
CA ASN A 8 -7.11 2.59 -6.04
C ASN A 8 -7.68 3.75 -6.88
N GLU A 9 -8.22 4.79 -6.24
CA GLU A 9 -8.66 6.00 -6.93
C GLU A 9 -7.50 6.68 -7.66
N SER A 10 -7.83 7.32 -8.79
CA SER A 10 -6.85 8.06 -9.61
C SER A 10 -6.61 9.49 -9.12
N ASP A 11 -7.08 9.86 -7.91
CA ASP A 11 -6.84 11.17 -7.34
C ASP A 11 -5.35 11.33 -6.98
N PRO A 12 -4.63 12.32 -7.53
CA PRO A 12 -3.22 12.53 -7.20
C PRO A 12 -2.95 12.76 -5.71
N ARG A 13 -3.96 13.16 -4.92
CA ARG A 13 -3.85 13.35 -3.47
C ARG A 13 -3.76 12.04 -2.70
N VAL A 14 -4.11 10.91 -3.32
CA VAL A 14 -4.01 9.58 -2.70
C VAL A 14 -2.87 8.74 -3.25
N ASP A 15 -2.07 9.29 -4.18
CA ASP A 15 -0.92 8.61 -4.76
C ASP A 15 0.23 8.47 -3.73
N PRO A 16 0.58 7.24 -3.29
CA PRO A 16 1.65 7.03 -2.33
C PRO A 16 3.02 7.50 -2.83
N SER A 17 3.25 7.56 -4.15
CA SER A 17 4.53 7.97 -4.72
C SER A 17 4.93 9.40 -4.36
N ARG A 18 3.94 10.24 -4.00
CA ARG A 18 4.13 11.64 -3.60
C ARG A 18 4.55 11.80 -2.14
N TYR A 19 4.33 10.79 -1.31
CA TYR A 19 4.54 10.85 0.14
C TYR A 19 5.60 9.85 0.63
N PHE A 20 5.81 8.77 -0.13
CA PHE A 20 6.75 7.71 0.20
C PHE A 20 7.79 7.55 -0.89
N ASN A 21 9.03 7.25 -0.49
CA ASN A 21 10.09 6.96 -1.43
C ASN A 21 9.92 5.54 -2.01
N LEU A 22 9.18 5.44 -3.11
CA LEU A 22 8.91 4.17 -3.79
C LEU A 22 10.08 3.68 -4.67
N SER A 23 11.12 4.48 -4.87
CA SER A 23 12.30 4.05 -5.64
C SER A 23 13.21 3.12 -4.82
N ALA A 24 12.99 3.04 -3.50
CA ALA A 24 13.62 2.03 -2.68
C ALA A 24 13.02 0.66 -3.04
N ASN A 25 13.87 -0.25 -3.52
CA ASN A 25 13.50 -1.63 -3.90
C ASN A 25 12.95 -2.48 -2.73
N THR A 26 12.75 -1.85 -1.58
CA THR A 26 12.23 -2.40 -0.34
C THR A 26 10.78 -2.00 -0.09
N THR A 27 10.13 -1.26 -0.98
CA THR A 27 8.73 -0.79 -0.84
C THR A 27 7.82 -1.45 -1.88
N SER A 28 6.59 -1.74 -1.50
CA SER A 28 5.57 -2.27 -2.42
C SER A 28 4.23 -1.57 -2.18
N VAL A 29 3.47 -1.34 -3.25
CA VAL A 29 2.16 -0.67 -3.17
C VAL A 29 1.06 -1.65 -3.60
N VAL A 30 0.10 -1.88 -2.70
CA VAL A 30 -1.11 -2.65 -2.98
C VAL A 30 -2.29 -1.69 -3.01
N LYS A 31 -2.90 -1.52 -4.18
CA LYS A 31 -4.05 -0.63 -4.34
C LYS A 31 -5.35 -1.42 -4.18
N THR A 32 -6.23 -0.98 -3.29
CA THR A 32 -7.54 -1.58 -3.04
C THR A 32 -8.63 -0.51 -2.97
N SER A 33 -9.90 -0.91 -3.09
CA SER A 33 -11.02 0.03 -2.91
C SER A 33 -10.96 0.66 -1.51
N GLY A 34 -10.84 1.99 -1.47
CA GLY A 34 -10.77 2.78 -0.24
C GLY A 34 -9.56 2.49 0.65
N GLY A 35 -8.51 1.82 0.15
CA GLY A 35 -7.38 1.38 0.96
C GLY A 35 -7.76 0.33 2.02
N ARG A 36 -8.81 -0.46 1.76
CA ARG A 36 -9.26 -1.53 2.67
C ARG A 36 -8.28 -2.71 2.65
N THR A 37 -7.81 -3.10 3.83
CA THR A 37 -6.89 -4.22 4.02
C THR A 37 -7.49 -5.56 3.60
N SER A 38 -8.81 -5.73 3.67
CA SER A 38 -9.49 -6.98 3.24
C SER A 38 -9.17 -7.36 1.80
N GLY A 39 -9.05 -6.38 0.90
CA GLY A 39 -8.67 -6.61 -0.50
C GLY A 39 -7.16 -6.83 -0.71
N ALA A 40 -6.34 -6.64 0.33
CA ALA A 40 -4.88 -6.73 0.25
C ALA A 40 -4.31 -8.00 0.93
N ILE A 41 -5.14 -8.78 1.64
CA ILE A 41 -4.67 -9.91 2.48
C ILE A 41 -3.80 -10.89 1.69
N ASN A 42 -4.26 -11.33 0.51
CA ASN A 42 -3.52 -12.29 -0.30
C ASN A 42 -2.18 -11.72 -0.77
N SER A 43 -2.15 -10.45 -1.21
CA SER A 43 -0.91 -9.78 -1.59
C SER A 43 0.05 -9.64 -0.41
N LEU A 44 -0.45 -9.25 0.76
CA LEU A 44 0.36 -9.13 1.98
C LEU A 44 0.94 -10.48 2.41
N TYR A 45 0.14 -11.55 2.33
CA TYR A 45 0.61 -12.91 2.59
C TYR A 45 1.74 -13.30 1.64
N HIS A 46 1.58 -13.10 0.33
CA HIS A 46 2.63 -13.40 -0.65
C HIS A 46 3.90 -12.54 -0.43
N ILE A 47 3.72 -11.26 -0.09
CA ILE A 47 4.85 -10.38 0.22
C ILE A 47 5.60 -10.89 1.45
N ASP A 48 4.92 -11.25 2.54
CA ASP A 48 5.55 -11.76 3.76
C ASP A 48 6.31 -13.07 3.55
N GLN A 49 5.73 -13.99 2.75
CA GLN A 49 6.39 -15.24 2.35
C GLN A 49 7.69 -14.98 1.56
N SER A 50 7.73 -13.92 0.73
CA SER A 50 8.91 -13.56 -0.05
C SER A 50 9.96 -12.80 0.74
N THR A 51 9.53 -11.94 1.67
CA THR A 51 10.39 -11.09 2.49
C THR A 51 9.61 -10.68 3.72
N ARG A 52 10.14 -11.01 4.90
CA ARG A 52 9.51 -10.68 6.19
C ARG A 52 9.07 -9.21 6.24
N ILE A 53 7.79 -9.01 6.58
CA ILE A 53 7.21 -7.69 6.81
C ILE A 53 7.43 -7.31 8.28
N GLY A 54 8.04 -6.15 8.51
CA GLY A 54 8.17 -5.57 9.86
C GLY A 54 7.12 -4.51 10.18
N MET A 55 6.53 -3.92 9.14
CA MET A 55 5.57 -2.81 9.24
C MET A 55 4.70 -2.80 7.99
N ILE A 56 3.43 -2.44 8.13
CA ILE A 56 2.50 -2.17 7.04
C ILE A 56 1.96 -0.76 7.23
N ILE A 57 1.93 0.02 6.16
CA ILE A 57 1.29 1.34 6.15
C ILE A 57 -0.05 1.23 5.42
N VAL A 58 -1.11 1.74 6.01
CA VAL A 58 -2.44 1.79 5.39
C VAL A 58 -2.81 3.26 5.19
N VAL A 59 -3.04 3.64 3.94
CA VAL A 59 -3.40 5.00 3.52
C VAL A 59 -4.84 5.01 3.04
N GLN A 60 -5.68 5.69 3.81
CA GLN A 60 -7.06 6.01 3.45
C GLN A 60 -7.21 7.51 3.31
N HIS A 61 -8.32 7.94 2.71
CA HIS A 61 -8.66 9.35 2.58
C HIS A 61 -10.10 9.58 3.01
N ALA A 62 -10.37 10.78 3.51
CA ALA A 62 -11.74 11.25 3.61
C ALA A 62 -12.27 11.61 2.21
N SER A 63 -13.57 11.44 1.99
CA SER A 63 -14.24 12.01 0.83
C SER A 63 -14.05 13.53 0.81
N LYS A 64 -14.04 14.10 -0.40
CA LYS A 64 -14.18 15.55 -0.58
C LYS A 64 -15.58 16.00 -0.21
#